data_AF-A0A0R3VSS5-F1
#
_entry.id   AF-A0A0R3VSS5-F1
#
_cell.length_a   1.000
_cell.length_b   1.000
_cell.length_c   1.000
_cell.angle_alpha   90.00
_cell.angle_beta   90.00
_cell.angle_gamma   90.00
#
_symmetry.space_group_name_H-M   'P 1'
#
loop_
_entity.id
_entity.type
_entity.pdbx_description
1 polymer ?
#
loop_
_entity_poly.entity_id
_entity_poly.type
_entity_poly.pdbx_seq_one_letter_code
_entity_poly.pdbx_strand_id
1 'polypeptide(L)'
;MSENSTWAFALYDCEAEQEEDLAFRAGDLLHILQSPLMGEDENWIIAVNPRTGGKGEVPCNYITRERGYSAALDAFKQTDRSGATKLLQSQDYLKKFNYVVRPSSERTVMALSIRNAENLVRHYRIYFNSQDQSCRLFEGKTFKTIEDLVIYYMENEITRGCILRAYESLCIIPPLL
;
A
#
# COMPACT_ATOMS: atom_id res chain seq x y z
N MET A 1 9.18 18.68 -10.57
CA MET A 1 8.52 18.97 -9.28
C MET A 1 7.90 17.67 -8.82
N SER A 2 8.65 16.86 -8.06
CA SER A 2 8.11 15.63 -7.48
C SER A 2 7.07 16.02 -6.44
N GLU A 3 5.83 15.59 -6.61
CA GLU A 3 4.87 15.60 -5.52
C GLU A 3 5.52 14.86 -4.34
N ASN A 4 5.57 15.49 -3.16
CA ASN A 4 5.96 14.81 -1.94
C ASN A 4 4.91 13.73 -1.65
N SER A 5 5.10 12.52 -2.20
CA SER A 5 4.24 11.39 -1.92
C SER A 5 4.29 11.12 -0.41
N THR A 6 3.13 11.25 0.23
CA THR A 6 2.97 11.01 1.66
C THR A 6 3.00 9.52 2.01
N TRP A 7 3.15 8.63 1.03
CA TRP A 7 3.22 7.19 1.22
C TRP A 7 4.44 6.60 0.53
N ALA A 8 5.03 5.59 1.16
CA ALA A 8 6.13 4.80 0.63
C ALA A 8 5.92 3.30 0.89
N PHE A 9 6.64 2.48 0.13
CA PHE A 9 6.66 1.03 0.25
C PHE A 9 7.97 0.58 0.87
N ALA A 10 7.93 -0.31 1.85
CA ALA A 10 9.11 -0.92 2.45
C ALA A 10 9.70 -1.99 1.51
N LEU A 11 10.94 -1.80 1.10
CA LEU A 11 11.70 -2.73 0.27
C LEU A 11 12.31 -3.87 1.10
N TYR A 12 12.65 -3.60 2.36
CA TYR A 12 13.32 -4.52 3.27
C TYR A 12 12.61 -4.57 4.62
N ASP A 13 12.88 -5.64 5.38
CA ASP A 13 12.50 -5.70 6.79
C ASP A 13 13.37 -4.75 7.62
N CYS A 14 12.78 -4.12 8.62
CA CYS A 14 13.49 -3.29 9.59
C CYS A 14 13.04 -3.69 10.99
N GLU A 15 14.01 -4.14 11.79
CA GLU A 15 13.84 -4.34 13.22
C GLU A 15 14.14 -3.01 13.92
N ALA A 16 13.32 -2.62 14.90
CA ALA A 16 13.59 -1.42 15.67
C ALA A 16 14.77 -1.68 16.62
N GLU A 17 15.87 -0.96 16.42
CA GLU A 17 17.06 -1.06 17.28
C GLU A 17 16.97 -0.09 18.46
N GLN A 18 16.39 1.09 18.22
CA GLN A 18 16.11 2.13 19.21
C GLN A 18 14.60 2.28 19.47
N GLU A 19 14.23 2.98 20.55
CA GLU A 19 12.82 3.22 20.89
C GLU A 19 12.14 4.14 19.85
N GLU A 20 12.92 5.00 19.22
CA GLU A 20 12.49 5.93 18.19
C GLU A 20 12.28 5.28 16.82
N ASP A 21 12.85 4.08 16.59
CA ASP A 21 12.80 3.39 15.30
C ASP A 21 11.42 2.76 15.05
N LEU A 22 10.95 2.86 13.80
CA LEU A 22 9.77 2.15 13.37
C LEU A 22 10.13 0.75 12.86
N ALA A 23 9.67 -0.29 13.55
CA ALA A 23 9.70 -1.65 13.01
C ALA A 23 8.67 -1.84 11.88
N PHE A 24 9.10 -2.40 10.75
CA PHE A 24 8.26 -2.73 9.60
C PHE A 24 8.80 -3.93 8.81
N ARG A 25 7.99 -4.44 7.89
CA ARG A 25 8.35 -5.56 7.00
C ARG A 25 8.40 -5.10 5.55
N ALA A 26 9.25 -5.74 4.76
CA ALA A 26 9.20 -5.65 3.30
C ALA A 26 7.78 -5.99 2.82
N GLY A 27 7.19 -5.14 1.99
CA GLY A 27 5.76 -5.26 1.61
C GLY A 27 4.81 -4.30 2.33
N ASP A 28 5.27 -3.60 3.37
CA ASP A 28 4.44 -2.62 4.08
C ASP A 28 4.28 -1.31 3.30
N LEU A 29 3.08 -0.73 3.38
CA LEU A 29 2.82 0.64 2.96
C LEU A 29 2.86 1.56 4.18
N LEU A 30 3.84 2.47 4.20
CA LEU A 30 4.11 3.38 5.30
C LEU A 30 3.56 4.77 4.98
N HIS A 31 2.88 5.38 5.96
CA HIS A 31 2.37 6.74 5.87
C HIS A 31 3.40 7.71 6.46
N ILE A 32 4.00 8.51 5.61
CA ILE A 32 5.03 9.49 5.97
C ILE A 32 4.35 10.69 6.64
N LEU A 33 4.76 10.97 7.88
CA LEU A 33 4.29 12.10 8.66
C LEU A 33 5.21 13.31 8.51
N GLN A 34 6.52 13.07 8.47
CA GLN A 34 7.53 14.11 8.35
C GLN A 34 8.69 13.58 7.50
N SER A 35 9.06 14.35 6.48
CA SER A 35 10.35 14.19 5.80
C SER A 35 11.24 15.38 6.18
N PRO A 36 12.55 15.19 6.37
CA PRO A 36 13.47 16.30 6.60
C PRO A 36 13.28 17.37 5.53
N LEU A 37 13.24 18.63 5.96
CA LEU A 37 13.44 19.75 5.05
C LEU A 37 14.93 19.79 4.72
N MET A 38 15.28 20.23 3.51
CA MET A 38 16.67 20.28 3.04
C MET A 38 17.58 20.93 4.09
N GLY A 39 18.54 20.17 4.62
CA GLY A 39 19.51 20.64 5.63
C GLY A 39 19.60 19.81 6.92
N GLU A 40 18.62 18.94 7.22
CA GLU A 40 18.70 17.92 8.27
C GLU A 40 18.76 16.52 7.64
N ASP A 41 19.41 15.57 8.32
CA ASP A 41 19.78 14.23 7.85
C ASP A 41 18.76 13.61 6.87
N GLU A 42 19.02 13.75 5.55
CA GLU A 42 18.17 13.25 4.46
C GLU A 42 17.97 11.72 4.49
N ASN A 43 18.60 11.04 5.43
CA ASN A 43 18.64 9.60 5.58
C ASN A 43 17.44 9.04 6.36
N TRP A 44 16.67 9.85 7.08
CA TRP A 44 15.59 9.36 7.95
C TRP A 44 14.29 10.13 7.78
N ILE A 45 13.15 9.44 7.91
CA ILE A 45 11.81 10.06 7.93
C ILE A 45 11.00 9.56 9.12
N ILE A 46 9.98 10.31 9.55
CA ILE A 46 8.99 9.82 10.51
C ILE A 46 7.80 9.27 9.75
N ALA A 47 7.43 8.02 10.02
CA ALA A 47 6.28 7.38 9.41
C ALA A 47 5.41 6.64 10.43
N VAL A 48 4.24 6.22 9.98
CA VAL A 48 3.35 5.30 10.67
C VAL A 48 3.17 4.05 9.82
N ASN A 49 3.24 2.89 10.45
CA ASN A 49 2.89 1.62 9.82
C ASN A 49 1.43 1.27 10.16
N PRO A 50 0.48 1.34 9.22
CA PRO A 50 -0.93 1.01 9.49
C PRO A 50 -1.13 -0.43 9.98
N ARG A 51 -0.25 -1.37 9.59
CA ARG A 51 -0.34 -2.79 9.97
C ARG A 51 -0.10 -3.01 11.45
N THR A 52 0.89 -2.33 12.01
CA THR A 52 1.28 -2.47 13.42
C THR A 52 0.69 -1.35 14.31
N GLY A 53 0.31 -0.23 13.70
CA GLY A 53 -0.02 1.02 14.41
C GLY A 53 1.21 1.76 14.94
N GLY A 54 2.42 1.23 14.72
CA GLY A 54 3.67 1.84 15.17
C GLY A 54 3.96 3.16 14.46
N LYS A 55 4.69 4.02 15.15
CA LYS A 55 5.20 5.30 14.64
C LYS A 55 6.66 5.44 15.06
N GLY A 56 7.51 5.89 14.15
CA GLY A 56 8.93 6.08 14.44
C GLY A 56 9.72 6.51 13.20
N GLU A 57 11.04 6.52 13.37
CA GLU A 57 12.04 6.81 12.34
C GLU A 57 12.19 5.65 11.36
N VAL A 58 12.38 5.98 10.09
CA VAL A 58 12.54 5.04 8.99
C VAL A 58 13.71 5.47 8.12
N PRO A 59 14.68 4.60 7.83
CA PRO A 59 15.75 4.89 6.89
C PRO A 59 15.19 5.08 5.46
N CYS A 60 15.56 6.17 4.79
CA CYS A 60 15.14 6.48 3.43
C CYS A 60 15.55 5.39 2.41
N ASN A 61 16.67 4.70 2.63
CA ASN A 61 17.15 3.63 1.75
C ASN A 61 16.41 2.29 1.93
N TYR A 62 15.52 2.18 2.93
CA TYR A 62 14.70 0.99 3.16
C TYR A 62 13.34 1.05 2.47
N ILE A 63 13.03 2.20 1.86
CA ILE A 63 11.71 2.47 1.30
C ILE A 63 11.83 3.01 -0.12
N THR A 64 10.76 2.85 -0.89
CA THR A 64 10.63 3.48 -2.20
C THR A 64 9.28 4.16 -2.36
N ARG A 65 9.28 5.23 -3.16
CA ARG A 65 8.05 5.87 -3.67
C ARG A 65 7.86 5.59 -5.16
N GLU A 66 8.85 4.97 -5.79
CA GLU A 66 8.88 4.68 -7.21
C GLU A 66 7.92 3.55 -7.56
N ARG A 67 7.28 3.69 -8.73
CA ARG A 67 6.39 2.67 -9.28
C ARG A 67 7.19 1.59 -10.00
N GLY A 68 6.65 0.37 -10.05
CA GLY A 68 7.22 -0.81 -10.70
C GLY A 68 7.67 -1.90 -9.73
N TYR A 69 7.98 -1.55 -8.48
CA TYR A 69 8.53 -2.51 -7.49
C TYR A 69 7.47 -3.32 -6.73
N SER A 70 6.21 -2.87 -6.70
CA SER A 70 5.17 -3.45 -5.84
C SER A 70 3.80 -3.33 -6.49
N ALA A 71 3.03 -4.42 -6.47
CA ALA A 71 1.65 -4.42 -6.93
C ALA A 71 0.77 -3.50 -6.10
N ALA A 72 0.95 -3.50 -4.77
CA ALA A 72 0.18 -2.65 -3.86
C ALA A 72 0.51 -1.17 -4.05
N LEU A 73 1.80 -0.81 -4.16
CA LEU A 73 2.23 0.58 -4.37
C LEU A 73 1.79 1.08 -5.76
N ASP A 74 1.88 0.24 -6.79
CA ASP A 74 1.52 0.63 -8.16
C ASP A 74 0.04 0.94 -8.32
N ALA A 75 -0.81 0.16 -7.66
CA ALA A 75 -2.23 0.43 -7.55
C ALA A 75 -2.58 1.44 -6.43
N PHE A 76 -1.61 1.95 -5.66
CA PHE A 76 -1.92 2.88 -4.57
C PHE A 76 -2.33 4.26 -5.08
N LYS A 77 -3.38 4.84 -4.49
CA LYS A 77 -3.74 6.26 -4.66
C LYS A 77 -4.22 6.87 -3.36
N GLN A 78 -3.73 8.07 -3.06
CA GLN A 78 -4.22 8.87 -1.95
C GLN A 78 -5.59 9.48 -2.32
N THR A 79 -6.64 8.70 -2.12
CA THR A 79 -8.02 9.09 -2.48
C THR A 79 -9.01 8.46 -1.51
N ASP A 80 -10.18 9.08 -1.36
CA ASP A 80 -11.25 8.53 -0.54
C ASP A 80 -12.11 7.52 -1.33
N ARG A 81 -13.21 7.07 -0.73
CA ARG A 81 -14.14 6.14 -1.38
C ARG A 81 -14.72 6.68 -2.68
N SER A 82 -15.12 7.95 -2.69
CA SER A 82 -15.79 8.58 -3.84
C SER A 82 -14.80 8.82 -4.98
N GLY A 83 -13.61 9.33 -4.67
CA GLY A 83 -12.52 9.52 -5.61
C GLY A 83 -12.04 8.20 -6.21
N ALA A 84 -11.96 7.13 -5.41
CA ALA A 84 -11.67 5.79 -5.92
C ALA A 84 -12.69 5.30 -6.94
N THR A 85 -13.99 5.50 -6.69
CA THR A 85 -15.04 5.13 -7.64
C THR A 85 -14.91 5.87 -8.96
N LYS A 86 -14.68 7.19 -8.91
CA LYS A 86 -14.47 8.01 -10.11
C LYS A 86 -13.21 7.58 -10.87
N LEU A 87 -12.12 7.33 -10.15
CA LEU A 87 -10.85 6.90 -10.73
C LEU A 87 -11.00 5.54 -11.43
N LEU A 88 -11.64 4.58 -10.78
CA LEU A 88 -11.87 3.25 -11.34
C LEU A 88 -12.80 3.24 -12.57
N GLN A 89 -13.42 4.37 -12.89
CA GLN A 89 -14.24 4.58 -14.08
C GLN A 89 -13.52 5.44 -15.13
N SER A 90 -12.35 6.02 -14.82
CA SER A 90 -11.63 6.90 -15.73
C SER A 90 -10.86 6.11 -16.78
N GLN A 91 -11.00 6.50 -18.06
CA GLN A 91 -10.43 5.79 -19.21
C GLN A 91 -8.92 5.55 -19.09
N ASP A 92 -8.19 6.49 -18.51
CA ASP A 92 -6.74 6.38 -18.31
C ASP A 92 -6.37 5.32 -17.29
N TYR A 93 -7.16 5.18 -16.22
CA TYR A 93 -6.91 4.18 -15.18
C TYR A 93 -7.39 2.79 -15.60
N LEU A 94 -8.46 2.70 -16.39
CA LEU A 94 -9.01 1.43 -16.88
C LEU A 94 -7.99 0.57 -17.63
N LYS A 95 -7.03 1.23 -18.30
CA LYS A 95 -5.96 0.58 -19.08
C LYS A 95 -4.83 0.03 -18.20
N LYS A 96 -4.77 0.41 -16.93
CA LYS A 96 -3.68 0.07 -16.01
C LYS A 96 -4.12 -0.94 -14.97
N PHE A 97 -5.21 -0.64 -14.26
CA PHE A 97 -5.71 -1.45 -13.16
C PHE A 97 -7.23 -1.50 -13.15
N ASN A 98 -7.81 -2.58 -12.63
CA ASN A 98 -9.23 -2.59 -12.24
C ASN A 98 -9.42 -2.38 -10.73
N TYR A 99 -8.37 -2.06 -10.00
CA TYR A 99 -8.40 -1.91 -8.55
C TYR A 99 -7.49 -0.78 -8.09
N VAL A 100 -7.71 -0.31 -6.86
CA VAL A 100 -6.91 0.72 -6.21
C VAL A 100 -6.77 0.38 -4.73
N VAL A 101 -5.54 0.41 -4.23
CA VAL A 101 -5.24 0.41 -2.79
C VAL A 101 -5.24 1.86 -2.33
N ARG A 102 -5.89 2.18 -1.21
CA ARG A 102 -6.03 3.57 -0.78
C ARG A 102 -6.20 3.69 0.74
N PRO A 103 -5.87 4.85 1.32
CA PRO A 103 -6.30 5.15 2.67
C PRO A 103 -7.82 5.34 2.71
N SER A 104 -8.36 5.28 3.92
CA SER A 104 -9.67 5.79 4.28
C SER A 104 -9.54 7.23 4.78
N SER A 105 -10.67 7.90 5.02
CA SER A 105 -10.69 9.16 5.75
C SER A 105 -10.15 9.01 7.20
N GLU A 106 -10.21 7.80 7.74
CA GLU A 106 -9.53 7.40 8.97
C GLU A 106 -8.04 7.10 8.68
N ARG A 107 -7.11 7.82 9.32
CA ARG A 107 -5.67 7.84 8.98
C ARG A 107 -4.94 6.49 9.01
N THR A 108 -5.43 5.52 9.79
CA THR A 108 -4.82 4.19 9.97
C THR A 108 -5.58 3.09 9.23
N VAL A 109 -6.63 3.45 8.50
CA VAL A 109 -7.49 2.50 7.82
C VAL A 109 -7.15 2.49 6.35
N MET A 110 -6.89 1.30 5.83
CA MET A 110 -6.65 1.07 4.41
C MET A 110 -7.86 0.37 3.79
N ALA A 111 -8.04 0.57 2.49
CA ALA A 111 -9.11 -0.05 1.74
C ALA A 111 -8.62 -0.47 0.35
N LEU A 112 -9.22 -1.55 -0.15
CA LEU A 112 -9.09 -2.04 -1.51
C LEU A 112 -10.39 -1.77 -2.24
N SER A 113 -10.36 -0.98 -3.31
CA SER A 113 -11.53 -0.76 -4.18
C SER A 113 -11.30 -1.44 -5.51
N ILE A 114 -12.31 -2.10 -6.07
CA ILE A 114 -12.21 -2.85 -7.31
C ILE A 114 -13.44 -2.61 -8.19
N ARG A 115 -13.23 -2.43 -9.49
CA ARG A 115 -14.26 -2.49 -10.51
C ARG A 115 -14.40 -3.92 -11.01
N ASN A 116 -15.60 -4.50 -10.87
CA ASN A 116 -15.90 -5.83 -11.37
C ASN A 116 -16.25 -5.83 -12.88
N ALA A 117 -16.48 -7.00 -13.45
CA ALA A 117 -16.85 -7.16 -14.86
C ALA A 117 -18.17 -6.47 -15.26
N GLU A 118 -19.05 -6.20 -14.29
CA GLU A 118 -20.32 -5.49 -14.49
C GLU A 118 -20.15 -3.96 -14.39
N ASN A 119 -18.91 -3.45 -14.35
CA ASN A 119 -18.56 -2.05 -14.13
C ASN A 119 -19.02 -1.47 -12.78
N LEU A 120 -19.34 -2.32 -11.80
CA LEU A 120 -19.66 -1.91 -10.43
C LEU A 120 -18.39 -1.82 -9.59
N VAL A 121 -18.26 -0.74 -8.84
CA VAL A 121 -17.15 -0.56 -7.89
C VAL A 121 -17.54 -1.11 -6.52
N ARG A 122 -16.76 -2.06 -6.03
CA ARG A 122 -16.85 -2.60 -4.66
C ARG A 122 -15.69 -2.07 -3.82
N HIS A 123 -15.90 -1.94 -2.53
CA HIS A 123 -14.90 -1.48 -1.59
C HIS A 123 -14.79 -2.46 -0.42
N TYR A 124 -13.57 -2.88 -0.12
CA TYR A 124 -13.25 -3.76 0.98
C TYR A 124 -12.36 -3.01 1.95
N ARG A 125 -12.69 -3.06 3.24
CA ARG A 125 -11.81 -2.58 4.30
C ARG A 125 -10.67 -3.59 4.44
N ILE A 126 -9.44 -3.10 4.53
CA ILE A 126 -8.29 -3.92 4.92
C ILE A 126 -8.22 -3.83 6.44
N TYR A 127 -8.45 -4.95 7.11
CA TYR A 127 -8.35 -5.07 8.56
C TYR A 127 -6.93 -5.46 8.92
N PHE A 128 -6.37 -4.79 9.91
CA PHE A 128 -5.08 -5.14 10.51
C PHE A 128 -5.30 -5.80 11.87
N ASN A 129 -4.55 -6.84 12.17
CA ASN A 129 -4.49 -7.47 13.47
C ASN A 129 -3.14 -7.17 14.10
N SER A 130 -3.11 -6.39 15.18
CA SER A 130 -1.86 -6.00 15.84
C SER A 130 -1.19 -7.13 16.62
N GLN A 131 -1.92 -8.19 17.01
CA GLN A 131 -1.36 -9.30 17.81
C GLN A 131 -0.43 -10.18 16.98
N ASP A 132 -0.88 -10.61 15.80
CA ASP A 132 -0.07 -11.40 14.86
C ASP A 132 0.56 -10.54 13.75
N GLN A 133 0.28 -9.23 13.80
CA GLN A 133 0.70 -8.22 12.83
C GLN A 133 0.32 -8.58 11.38
N SER A 134 -0.85 -9.18 11.17
CA SER A 134 -1.36 -9.58 9.85
C SER A 134 -2.41 -8.61 9.30
N CYS A 135 -2.78 -8.79 8.02
CA CYS A 135 -3.91 -8.10 7.41
C CYS A 135 -4.88 -9.06 6.70
N ARG A 136 -6.14 -8.64 6.52
CA ARG A 136 -7.20 -9.43 5.86
C ARG A 136 -8.31 -8.57 5.27
N LEU A 137 -9.04 -9.11 4.27
CA LEU A 137 -10.31 -8.54 3.81
C LEU A 137 -11.52 -9.15 4.53
N PHE A 138 -11.46 -10.45 4.81
CA PHE A 138 -12.52 -11.23 5.44
C PHE A 138 -11.93 -12.16 6.51
N GLU A 139 -12.80 -12.79 7.28
CA GLU A 139 -12.39 -13.85 8.19
C GLU A 139 -11.92 -15.10 7.41
N GLY A 140 -10.99 -15.86 7.99
CA GLY A 140 -10.52 -17.14 7.44
C GLY A 140 -9.25 -17.07 6.58
N LYS A 141 -8.90 -15.93 5.98
CA LYS A 141 -7.63 -15.77 5.25
C LYS A 141 -6.88 -14.51 5.69
N THR A 142 -5.66 -14.68 6.17
CA THR A 142 -4.77 -13.60 6.61
C THR A 142 -3.50 -13.57 5.77
N PHE A 143 -2.86 -12.40 5.75
CA PHE A 143 -1.65 -12.12 4.99
C PHE A 143 -0.65 -11.37 5.86
N LYS A 144 0.65 -11.53 5.59
CA LYS A 144 1.68 -10.82 6.36
C LYS A 144 1.72 -9.34 5.99
N THR A 145 1.50 -9.00 4.73
CA THR A 145 1.52 -7.63 4.21
C THR A 145 0.38 -7.34 3.24
N ILE A 146 0.15 -6.06 2.92
CA ILE A 146 -0.81 -5.68 1.87
C ILE A 146 -0.33 -6.18 0.50
N GLU A 147 0.98 -6.21 0.27
CA GLU A 147 1.55 -6.77 -0.96
C GLU A 147 1.12 -8.23 -1.16
N ASP A 148 1.29 -9.07 -0.14
CA ASP A 148 0.87 -10.49 -0.18
C ASP A 148 -0.63 -10.63 -0.45
N LEU A 149 -1.44 -9.77 0.18
CA LEU A 149 -2.89 -9.73 0.00
C LEU A 149 -3.24 -9.40 -1.46
N VAL A 150 -2.60 -8.38 -2.03
CA VAL A 150 -2.84 -7.94 -3.41
C VAL A 150 -2.41 -9.03 -4.39
N ILE A 151 -1.21 -9.59 -4.24
CA ILE A 151 -0.70 -10.66 -5.10
C ILE A 151 -1.65 -11.86 -5.08
N TYR A 152 -2.09 -12.30 -3.89
CA TYR A 152 -3.02 -13.41 -3.77
C TYR A 152 -4.34 -13.17 -4.53
N TYR A 153 -4.93 -11.98 -4.40
CA TYR A 153 -6.20 -11.65 -5.07
C TYR A 153 -6.06 -11.24 -6.54
N MET A 154 -4.84 -11.21 -7.09
CA MET A 154 -4.64 -11.21 -8.55
C MET A 154 -4.93 -12.57 -9.18
N GLU A 155 -4.75 -13.64 -8.40
CA GLU A 155 -4.97 -15.03 -8.85
C GLU A 155 -6.29 -15.62 -8.32
N ASN A 156 -6.86 -15.04 -7.27
CA ASN A 156 -8.04 -15.55 -6.58
C ASN A 156 -9.16 -14.52 -6.52
N GLU A 157 -10.41 -14.97 -6.60
CA GLU A 157 -11.57 -14.09 -6.40
C GLU A 157 -11.65 -13.59 -4.95
N ILE A 158 -11.86 -12.28 -4.77
CA ILE A 158 -12.23 -11.69 -3.47
C ILE A 158 -13.66 -12.09 -3.13
N THR A 159 -14.56 -11.83 -4.08
CA THR A 159 -15.94 -12.31 -4.16
C THR A 159 -16.24 -12.55 -5.63
N ARG A 160 -17.40 -13.15 -5.94
CA ARG A 160 -17.79 -13.49 -7.32
C ARG A 160 -17.55 -12.33 -8.30
N GLY A 161 -16.71 -12.56 -9.31
CA GLY A 161 -16.40 -11.58 -10.35
C GLY A 161 -15.45 -10.45 -9.93
N CYS A 162 -14.81 -10.54 -8.75
CA CYS A 162 -13.84 -9.58 -8.24
C CYS A 162 -12.44 -10.19 -8.17
N ILE A 163 -11.69 -10.15 -9.28
CA ILE A 163 -10.28 -10.56 -9.38
C ILE A 163 -9.43 -9.33 -9.69
N LEU A 164 -8.33 -9.11 -8.98
CA LEU A 164 -7.44 -7.98 -9.23
C LEU A 164 -6.67 -8.19 -10.53
N ARG A 165 -6.56 -7.13 -11.32
CA ARG A 165 -5.86 -7.14 -12.61
C ARG A 165 -5.00 -5.90 -12.74
N ALA A 166 -3.74 -6.12 -13.06
CA ALA A 166 -2.84 -5.14 -13.65
C ALA A 166 -2.74 -5.47 -15.15
N TYR A 167 -2.90 -4.46 -16.01
CA TYR A 167 -2.99 -4.61 -17.47
C TYR A 167 -1.77 -4.04 -18.19
N GLU A 168 -0.92 -3.30 -17.49
CA GLU A 168 0.44 -2.96 -17.93
C GLU A 168 1.41 -3.84 -17.13
N SER A 169 2.46 -4.36 -17.80
CA SER A 169 3.47 -5.18 -17.14
C SER A 169 4.08 -4.41 -15.98
N LEU A 170 3.86 -4.91 -14.76
CA LEU A 170 4.60 -4.48 -13.59
C LEU A 170 6.06 -4.87 -13.87
N CYS A 171 6.92 -3.91 -14.17
CA CYS A 171 8.36 -4.14 -14.24
C CYS A 171 8.86 -4.36 -12.80
N ILE A 172 8.62 -5.55 -12.26
CA ILE A 172 9.16 -5.97 -10.96
C ILE A 172 10.66 -6.16 -11.17
N ILE A 173 11.40 -5.06 -11.11
CA ILE A 173 12.86 -5.09 -11.04
C ILE A 173 13.17 -5.44 -9.60
N PRO A 174 13.78 -6.60 -9.30
CA PRO A 174 14.21 -6.90 -7.94
C PRO A 174 15.22 -5.81 -7.51
N PRO A 175 15.18 -5.35 -6.25
CA PRO A 175 16.15 -4.38 -5.77
C PRO A 175 17.57 -4.91 -6.00
N LEU A 176 18.43 -4.06 -6.57
CA LEU A 176 19.86 -4.35 -6.65
C LEU A 176 20.41 -4.38 -5.22
N LEU A 177 20.98 -5.53 -4.84
CA LEU A 177 21.72 -5.75 -3.59
C LEU A 177 22.88 -4.77 -3.44
#